data_AF-A0A8B8FGS8-F1
#
_entry.id   AF-A0A8B8FGS8-F1
#
_cell.length_a   1.000
_cell.length_b   1.000
_cell.length_c   1.000
_cell.angle_alpha   90.00
_cell.angle_beta   90.00
_cell.angle_gamma   90.00
#
_symmetry.space_group_name_H-M   'P 1'
#
loop_
_entity.id
_entity.type
_entity.pdbx_description
1 polymer ?
#
loop_
_entity_poly.entity_id
_entity_poly.type
_entity_poly.pdbx_seq_one_letter_code
_entity_poly.pdbx_strand_id
1 'polypeptide(L)'
;MYILNTGINNDSDGQYANFVAPNYKESIGVKKSFLEQHSIQTIDLNGKALPFNPTVEDHENSKSHQQAVSAALQCSMSKDISTLINRNMAFKHLKEVEQRRLVIKRLIDIIFFYWTSRATIQRIPMFKIAASSFDGAAKMKGTYNGLKAHMLTDNPNLIYTHCMAHVLNLVKVDSTENCLLAENLYGLVEETAVFLSNSHKRMNV
;
A
#
# COMPACT_ATOMS: atom_id res chain seq x y z
N MET A 1 44.35 -6.99 37.44
CA MET A 1 45.47 -6.05 37.21
C MET A 1 46.63 -6.87 36.68
N TYR A 2 46.84 -6.88 35.37
CA TYR A 2 47.92 -7.68 34.76
C TYR A 2 49.24 -6.96 35.04
N ILE A 3 50.07 -7.52 35.91
CA ILE A 3 51.44 -7.04 36.09
C ILE A 3 52.29 -7.84 35.10
N LEU A 4 52.64 -7.20 33.98
CA LEU A 4 53.78 -7.64 33.19
C LEU A 4 55.01 -7.47 34.06
N ASN A 5 55.62 -8.58 34.47
CA ASN A 5 56.83 -8.56 35.27
C ASN A 5 57.98 -8.05 34.41
N THR A 6 58.23 -6.73 34.44
CA THR A 6 59.49 -6.14 33.99
C THR A 6 60.56 -6.42 35.05
N GLY A 7 60.93 -7.70 35.17
CA GLY A 7 61.98 -8.15 36.06
C GLY A 7 63.34 -7.79 35.49
N ILE A 8 63.87 -6.65 35.91
CA ILE A 8 65.30 -6.30 35.81
C ILE A 8 66.05 -7.26 36.72
N ASN A 9 66.74 -8.25 36.15
CA ASN A 9 67.80 -8.98 36.83
C ASN A 9 69.12 -8.54 36.20
N ASN A 10 69.91 -7.81 37.00
CA ASN A 10 71.29 -7.50 36.69
C ASN A 10 72.09 -8.79 36.78
N ASP A 11 72.38 -9.41 35.65
CA ASP A 11 73.57 -10.22 35.48
C ASP A 11 74.12 -10.01 34.06
N SER A 12 75.41 -9.74 34.03
CA SER A 12 76.23 -9.33 32.90
C SER A 12 76.33 -10.37 31.79
N ASP A 13 76.33 -9.87 30.56
CA ASP A 13 76.61 -10.52 29.27
C ASP A 13 75.57 -11.47 28.66
N GLY A 14 74.86 -11.00 27.62
CA GLY A 14 74.35 -11.86 26.53
C GLY A 14 72.88 -11.68 26.13
N GLN A 15 72.64 -10.83 25.11
CA GLN A 15 71.46 -10.79 24.23
C GLN A 15 70.05 -10.83 24.87
N TYR A 16 69.50 -9.64 25.12
CA TYR A 16 68.08 -9.44 25.39
C TYR A 16 67.23 -9.84 24.17
N ALA A 17 66.50 -10.95 24.26
CA ALA A 17 65.41 -11.23 23.33
C ALA A 17 64.22 -10.32 23.68
N ASN A 18 63.90 -9.37 22.81
CA ASN A 18 62.75 -8.48 22.97
C ASN A 18 61.45 -9.32 23.04
N PHE A 19 60.76 -9.30 24.17
CA PHE A 19 59.46 -9.94 24.33
C PHE A 19 58.39 -9.09 23.62
N VAL A 20 58.10 -9.39 22.36
CA VAL A 20 57.09 -8.69 21.56
C VAL A 20 55.85 -9.57 21.45
N ALA A 21 54.80 -9.24 22.21
CA ALA A 21 53.53 -9.92 22.11
C ALA A 21 52.87 -9.64 20.73
N PRO A 22 52.27 -10.66 20.09
CA PRO A 22 51.68 -10.52 18.77
C PRO A 22 50.51 -9.51 18.77
N ASN A 23 50.47 -8.66 17.75
CA ASN A 23 49.48 -7.59 17.62
C ASN A 23 48.10 -8.16 17.24
N TYR A 24 47.00 -7.48 17.61
CA TYR A 24 45.63 -7.87 17.24
C TYR A 24 45.43 -8.06 15.73
N LYS A 25 46.24 -7.40 14.88
CA LYS A 25 46.19 -7.53 13.42
C LYS A 25 46.86 -8.79 12.85
N GLU A 26 47.63 -9.52 13.65
CA GLU A 26 48.39 -10.68 13.18
C GLU A 26 47.52 -11.94 13.06
N SER A 27 47.95 -12.88 12.23
CA SER A 27 47.18 -14.08 11.91
C SER A 27 47.00 -14.99 13.12
N ILE A 28 45.88 -15.74 13.14
CA ILE A 28 45.57 -16.68 14.22
C ILE A 28 46.66 -17.75 14.38
N GLY A 29 47.33 -18.14 13.29
CA GLY A 29 48.44 -19.10 13.33
C GLY A 29 49.64 -18.55 14.10
N VAL A 30 50.03 -17.30 13.85
CA VAL A 30 51.16 -16.64 14.54
C VAL A 30 50.87 -16.49 16.04
N LYS A 31 49.65 -16.08 16.39
CA LYS A 31 49.20 -15.97 17.79
C LYS A 31 49.19 -17.33 18.49
N LYS A 32 48.77 -18.39 17.79
CA LYS A 32 48.75 -19.76 18.33
C LYS A 32 50.16 -20.29 18.56
N SER A 33 51.06 -20.15 17.58
CA SER A 33 52.47 -20.55 17.72
C SER A 33 53.19 -19.79 18.83
N PHE A 34 52.87 -18.49 19.03
CA PHE A 34 53.40 -17.70 20.13
C PHE A 34 52.93 -18.22 21.50
N LEU A 35 51.64 -18.56 21.64
CA LEU A 35 51.07 -19.10 22.88
C LEU A 35 51.57 -20.52 23.20
N GLU A 36 51.82 -21.34 22.17
CA GLU A 36 52.41 -22.68 22.32
C GLU A 36 53.86 -22.59 22.82
N GLN A 37 54.64 -21.61 22.34
CA GLN A 37 56.02 -21.36 22.78
C GLN A 37 56.11 -20.64 24.14
N HIS A 38 55.09 -19.86 24.51
CA HIS A 38 55.02 -19.10 25.77
C HIS A 38 53.75 -19.47 26.52
N SER A 39 53.74 -20.69 27.07
CA SER A 39 52.61 -21.20 27.86
C SER A 39 52.33 -20.27 29.05
N ILE A 40 51.23 -19.52 28.99
CA ILE A 40 50.82 -18.60 30.06
C ILE A 40 50.33 -19.43 31.25
N GLN A 41 51.21 -19.68 32.22
CA GLN A 41 50.79 -20.19 33.52
C GLN A 41 50.51 -19.02 34.46
N THR A 42 49.35 -19.03 35.09
CA THR A 42 49.05 -18.06 36.15
C THR A 42 49.99 -18.32 37.32
N ILE A 43 50.68 -17.29 37.80
CA ILE A 43 51.66 -17.37 38.90
C ILE A 43 51.13 -16.56 40.09
N ASP A 44 51.33 -17.07 41.31
CA ASP A 44 50.99 -16.35 42.54
C ASP A 44 51.98 -15.20 42.82
N LEU A 45 51.69 -14.38 43.83
CA LEU A 45 52.54 -13.24 44.24
C LEU A 45 53.96 -13.64 44.68
N ASN A 46 54.21 -14.93 44.88
CA ASN A 46 55.49 -15.52 45.27
C ASN A 46 56.17 -16.27 44.11
N GLY A 47 55.65 -16.14 42.88
CA GLY A 47 56.23 -16.74 41.67
C GLY A 47 55.94 -18.24 41.50
N LYS A 48 55.00 -18.80 42.26
CA LYS A 48 54.63 -20.23 42.16
C LYS A 48 53.49 -20.42 41.16
N ALA A 49 53.62 -21.39 40.26
CA ALA A 49 52.57 -21.70 39.30
C ALA A 49 51.28 -22.10 40.02
N LEU A 50 50.20 -21.36 39.76
CA LEU A 50 48.87 -21.65 40.28
C LEU A 50 48.30 -22.86 39.52
N PRO A 51 47.65 -23.80 40.22
CA PRO A 51 46.99 -24.92 39.57
C PRO A 51 45.89 -24.41 38.64
N PHE A 52 45.77 -25.03 37.46
CA PHE A 52 44.75 -24.71 36.47
C PHE A 52 43.36 -24.79 37.13
N ASN A 53 42.57 -23.71 37.01
CA ASN A 53 41.29 -23.62 37.70
C ASN A 53 40.22 -24.39 36.89
N PRO A 54 39.74 -25.56 37.36
CA PRO A 54 38.80 -26.40 36.61
C PRO A 54 37.48 -25.67 36.33
N THR A 55 37.13 -24.65 37.11
CA THR A 55 35.91 -23.85 36.90
C THR A 55 35.90 -23.11 35.55
N VAL A 56 37.07 -22.80 34.98
CA VAL A 56 37.18 -22.15 33.67
C VAL A 56 36.94 -23.16 32.55
N GLU A 57 37.45 -24.38 32.69
CA GLU A 57 37.22 -25.46 31.74
C GLU A 57 35.78 -25.97 31.79
N ASP A 58 35.21 -26.07 32.99
CA ASP A 58 33.79 -26.35 33.18
C ASP A 58 32.91 -25.25 32.54
N HIS A 59 33.34 -23.99 32.61
CA HIS A 59 32.66 -22.86 31.95
C HIS A 59 32.78 -22.91 30.42
N GLU A 60 33.96 -23.16 29.85
CA GLU A 60 34.18 -23.29 28.40
C GLU A 60 33.37 -24.46 27.81
N ASN A 61 33.26 -25.55 28.56
CA ASN A 61 32.44 -26.71 28.20
C ASN A 61 30.96 -26.56 28.57
N SER A 62 30.58 -25.47 29.24
CA SER A 62 29.20 -25.26 29.67
C SER A 62 28.27 -25.02 28.48
N LYS A 63 27.04 -25.52 28.60
CA LYS A 63 25.99 -25.29 27.60
C LYS A 63 25.70 -23.81 27.40
N SER A 64 25.76 -23.01 28.47
CA SER A 64 25.57 -21.56 28.42
C SER A 64 26.64 -20.87 27.56
N HIS A 65 27.91 -21.27 27.70
CA HIS A 65 29.00 -20.72 26.91
C HIS A 65 28.83 -21.08 25.43
N GLN A 66 28.57 -22.36 25.13
CA GLN A 66 28.34 -22.81 23.75
C GLN A 66 27.14 -22.11 23.09
N GLN A 67 26.05 -21.90 23.84
CA GLN A 67 24.88 -21.16 23.37
C GLN A 67 25.20 -19.69 23.10
N ALA A 68 25.95 -19.04 23.99
CA ALA A 68 26.37 -17.65 23.80
C ALA A 68 27.29 -17.49 22.58
N VAL A 69 28.27 -18.39 22.41
CA VAL A 69 29.17 -18.39 21.25
C VAL A 69 28.40 -18.66 19.95
N SER A 70 27.47 -19.62 19.96
CA SER A 70 26.62 -19.92 18.80
C SER A 70 25.73 -18.72 18.43
N ALA A 71 25.12 -18.06 19.42
CA ALA A 71 24.32 -16.86 19.20
C ALA A 71 25.15 -15.69 18.65
N ALA A 72 26.37 -15.50 19.16
CA ALA A 72 27.30 -14.48 18.67
C ALA A 72 27.73 -14.75 17.22
N LEU A 73 28.02 -16.00 16.86
CA LEU A 73 28.31 -16.40 15.48
C LEU A 73 27.10 -16.25 14.56
N GLN A 74 25.89 -16.60 15.02
CA GLN A 74 24.67 -16.36 14.25
C GLN A 74 24.46 -14.85 14.00
N CYS A 75 24.75 -14.01 14.99
CA CYS A 75 24.71 -12.56 14.84
C CYS A 75 25.75 -12.04 13.84
N SER A 76 26.99 -12.54 13.88
CA SER A 76 28.02 -12.14 12.92
C SER A 76 27.68 -12.59 11.49
N MET A 77 26.96 -13.70 11.35
CA MET A 77 26.42 -14.20 10.09
C MET A 77 25.09 -13.55 9.67
N SER A 78 24.61 -12.52 10.39
CA SER A 78 23.32 -11.85 10.13
C SER A 78 22.12 -12.81 10.09
N LYS A 79 22.14 -13.79 10.99
CA LYS A 79 21.06 -14.77 11.25
C LYS A 79 20.51 -14.64 12.67
N ASP A 80 20.76 -13.51 13.33
CA ASP A 80 20.13 -13.20 14.61
C ASP A 80 18.60 -13.08 14.46
N ILE A 81 17.92 -13.16 15.61
CA ILE A 81 16.47 -13.12 15.67
C ILE A 81 15.92 -11.82 15.04
N SER A 82 16.60 -10.68 15.22
CA SER A 82 16.14 -9.39 14.69
C SER A 82 16.18 -9.38 13.17
N THR A 83 17.26 -9.87 12.55
CA THR A 83 17.35 -9.94 11.09
C THR A 83 16.35 -10.93 10.49
N LEU A 84 16.10 -12.06 11.13
CA LEU A 84 15.08 -13.04 10.69
C LEU A 84 13.65 -12.48 10.80
N ILE A 85 13.31 -11.83 11.92
CA ILE A 85 12.02 -11.17 12.11
C ILE A 85 11.83 -10.06 11.07
N ASN A 86 12.84 -9.21 10.86
CA ASN A 86 12.79 -8.14 9.87
C ASN A 86 12.59 -8.69 8.44
N ARG A 87 13.27 -9.78 8.07
CA ARG A 87 13.07 -10.45 6.77
C ARG A 87 11.65 -11.01 6.64
N ASN A 88 11.13 -11.68 7.66
CA ASN A 88 9.78 -12.25 7.64
C ASN A 88 8.70 -11.16 7.58
N MET A 89 8.88 -10.06 8.32
CA MET A 89 7.99 -8.90 8.24
C MET A 89 8.04 -8.26 6.86
N ALA A 90 9.23 -8.06 6.27
CA ALA A 90 9.36 -7.54 4.93
C ALA A 90 8.67 -8.44 3.89
N PHE A 91 8.82 -9.75 4.00
CA PHE A 91 8.14 -10.71 3.12
C PHE A 91 6.62 -10.68 3.26
N LYS A 92 6.11 -10.57 4.50
CA LYS A 92 4.68 -10.40 4.76
C LYS A 92 4.16 -9.09 4.15
N HIS A 93 4.87 -7.99 4.34
CA HIS A 93 4.52 -6.69 3.74
C HIS A 93 4.53 -6.74 2.22
N LEU A 94 5.50 -7.42 1.60
CA LEU A 94 5.53 -7.61 0.14
C LEU A 94 4.28 -8.35 -0.37
N LYS A 95 3.89 -9.44 0.30
CA LYS A 95 2.66 -10.18 -0.05
C LYS A 95 1.40 -9.33 0.12
N GLU A 96 1.30 -8.57 1.20
CA GLU A 96 0.17 -7.67 1.43
C GLU A 96 0.09 -6.57 0.36
N VAL A 97 1.24 -5.99 -0.03
CA VAL A 97 1.30 -4.98 -1.10
C VAL A 97 0.90 -5.57 -2.45
N GLU A 98 1.34 -6.79 -2.76
CA GLU A 98 0.97 -7.49 -4.00
C GLU A 98 -0.54 -7.77 -4.06
N GLN A 99 -1.12 -8.28 -2.96
CA GLN A 99 -2.57 -8.49 -2.87
C GLN A 99 -3.34 -7.18 -3.03
N ARG A 100 -2.91 -6.10 -2.37
CA ARG A 100 -3.54 -4.77 -2.51
C ARG A 100 -3.45 -4.25 -3.95
N ARG A 101 -2.31 -4.44 -4.62
CA ARG A 101 -2.13 -4.06 -6.04
C ARG A 101 -3.06 -4.86 -6.96
N LEU A 102 -3.25 -6.16 -6.71
CA LEU A 102 -4.18 -6.99 -7.50
C LEU A 102 -5.63 -6.53 -7.32
N VAL A 103 -6.03 -6.17 -6.10
CA VAL A 103 -7.36 -5.61 -5.83
C VAL A 103 -7.55 -4.28 -6.57
N ILE A 104 -6.57 -3.37 -6.49
CA ILE A 104 -6.62 -2.08 -7.21
C ILE A 104 -6.68 -2.30 -8.72
N LYS A 105 -5.88 -3.23 -9.26
CA LYS A 105 -5.90 -3.56 -10.68
C LYS A 105 -7.27 -4.06 -11.13
N ARG A 106 -7.90 -4.96 -10.37
CA ARG A 106 -9.28 -5.43 -10.63
C ARG A 106 -10.30 -4.30 -10.57
N LEU A 107 -10.18 -3.37 -9.62
CA LEU A 107 -11.07 -2.22 -9.53
C LEU A 107 -10.93 -1.30 -10.75
N ILE A 108 -9.69 -1.05 -11.20
CA ILE A 108 -9.42 -0.29 -12.42
C ILE A 108 -10.02 -1.00 -13.64
N ASP A 109 -9.83 -2.32 -13.77
CA ASP A 109 -10.37 -3.11 -14.87
C ASP A 109 -11.91 -3.06 -14.89
N ILE A 110 -12.57 -3.13 -13.72
CA ILE A 110 -14.03 -3.00 -13.58
C ILE A 110 -14.49 -1.59 -14.01
N ILE A 111 -13.83 -0.54 -13.51
CA ILE A 111 -14.16 0.85 -13.87
C ILE A 111 -14.00 1.03 -15.39
N PHE A 112 -12.92 0.52 -15.96
CA PHE A 112 -12.65 0.60 -17.40
C PHE A 112 -13.68 -0.20 -18.21
N PHE A 113 -14.08 -1.38 -17.75
CA PHE A 113 -15.12 -2.19 -18.37
C PHE A 113 -16.48 -1.48 -18.38
N TYR A 114 -16.89 -0.88 -17.26
CA TYR A 114 -18.14 -0.11 -17.21
C TYR A 114 -18.07 1.15 -18.08
N TRP A 115 -16.93 1.84 -18.08
CA TRP A 115 -16.72 3.04 -18.89
C TRP A 115 -16.76 2.73 -20.39
N THR A 116 -16.05 1.68 -20.84
CA THR A 116 -16.05 1.23 -22.24
C THR A 116 -17.39 0.64 -22.69
N SER A 117 -18.05 -0.15 -21.84
CA SER A 117 -19.39 -0.70 -22.12
C SER A 117 -20.46 0.38 -22.21
N ARG A 118 -20.34 1.46 -21.42
CA ARG A 118 -21.24 2.62 -21.53
C ARG A 118 -20.92 3.47 -22.77
N ALA A 119 -19.65 3.55 -23.16
CA ALA A 119 -19.21 4.25 -24.37
C ALA A 119 -19.67 3.58 -25.67
N THR A 120 -19.84 2.25 -25.69
CA THR A 120 -20.38 1.53 -26.86
C THR A 120 -21.89 1.69 -27.00
N ILE A 121 -22.65 1.71 -25.89
CA ILE A 121 -24.10 1.97 -25.90
C ILE A 121 -24.41 3.40 -26.38
N GLN A 122 -23.52 4.36 -26.12
CA GLN A 122 -23.67 5.76 -26.56
C GLN A 122 -23.11 6.06 -27.96
N ARG A 123 -22.53 5.07 -28.66
CA ARG A 123 -21.93 5.25 -29.99
C ARG A 123 -22.76 4.62 -31.10
N ILE A 124 -24.07 4.87 -31.11
CA ILE A 124 -24.85 4.68 -32.33
C ILE A 124 -24.46 5.83 -33.26
N PRO A 125 -23.78 5.57 -34.40
CA PRO A 125 -23.41 6.63 -35.32
C PRO A 125 -24.68 7.26 -35.90
N MET A 126 -24.68 8.57 -36.12
CA MET A 126 -25.87 9.34 -36.51
C MET A 126 -26.58 8.79 -37.75
N PHE A 127 -25.82 8.28 -38.73
CA PHE A 127 -26.37 7.67 -39.96
C PHE A 127 -27.19 6.39 -39.73
N LYS A 128 -27.06 5.73 -38.56
CA LYS A 128 -27.86 4.55 -38.19
C LYS A 128 -29.16 4.91 -37.47
N ILE A 129 -29.38 6.18 -37.13
CA ILE A 129 -30.59 6.64 -36.47
C ILE A 129 -31.64 6.94 -37.55
N ALA A 130 -32.72 6.17 -37.60
CA ALA A 130 -33.78 6.36 -38.60
C ALA A 130 -34.75 7.48 -38.22
N ALA A 131 -35.04 7.64 -36.92
CA ALA A 131 -35.97 8.65 -36.42
C ALA A 131 -35.58 9.14 -35.03
N SER A 132 -35.98 10.36 -34.69
CA SER A 132 -35.81 10.91 -33.35
C SER A 132 -36.96 11.85 -33.01
N SER A 133 -37.32 11.87 -31.72
CA SER A 133 -38.41 12.71 -31.22
C SER A 133 -37.98 13.52 -30.00
N PHE A 134 -38.21 14.84 -30.04
CA PHE A 134 -37.81 15.77 -28.98
C PHE A 134 -38.96 16.70 -28.60
N ASP A 135 -38.82 17.42 -27.48
CA ASP A 135 -39.74 18.50 -27.13
C ASP A 135 -39.69 19.63 -28.17
N GLY A 136 -40.74 20.45 -28.18
CA GLY A 136 -40.86 21.58 -29.12
C GLY A 136 -40.04 22.81 -28.73
N ALA A 137 -39.07 22.69 -27.81
CA ALA A 137 -38.31 23.84 -27.34
C ALA A 137 -37.47 24.45 -28.47
N ALA A 138 -37.25 25.77 -28.41
CA ALA A 138 -36.56 26.52 -29.47
C ALA A 138 -35.17 25.93 -29.82
N LYS A 139 -34.44 25.46 -28.81
CA LYS A 139 -33.13 24.80 -28.98
C LYS A 139 -33.22 23.45 -29.70
N MET A 140 -34.36 22.78 -29.66
CA MET A 140 -34.55 21.45 -30.25
C MET A 140 -35.10 21.55 -31.67
N LYS A 141 -36.13 22.38 -31.89
CA LYS A 141 -36.83 22.51 -33.19
C LYS A 141 -36.21 23.53 -34.15
N GLY A 142 -35.22 24.31 -33.70
CA GLY A 142 -34.66 25.42 -34.47
C GLY A 142 -34.13 25.01 -35.85
N THR A 143 -34.41 25.83 -36.87
CA THR A 143 -34.08 25.55 -38.27
C THR A 143 -32.60 25.71 -38.60
N TYR A 144 -31.89 26.62 -37.92
CA TYR A 144 -30.50 26.95 -38.23
C TYR A 144 -29.52 26.45 -37.16
N ASN A 145 -29.82 26.73 -35.88
CA ASN A 145 -28.98 26.35 -34.73
C ASN A 145 -29.73 25.46 -33.73
N GLY A 146 -30.77 24.77 -34.18
CA GLY A 146 -31.48 23.79 -33.36
C GLY A 146 -30.85 22.42 -33.47
N LEU A 147 -31.07 21.56 -32.47
CA LEU A 147 -30.63 20.16 -32.50
C LEU A 147 -31.11 19.45 -33.77
N LYS A 148 -32.35 19.71 -34.21
CA LYS A 148 -32.88 19.24 -35.49
C LYS A 148 -31.95 19.53 -36.67
N ALA A 149 -31.48 20.77 -36.79
CA ALA A 149 -30.64 21.20 -37.90
C ALA A 149 -29.28 20.49 -37.90
N HIS A 150 -28.66 20.35 -36.73
CA HIS A 150 -27.41 19.61 -36.59
C HIS A 150 -27.58 18.12 -36.92
N MET A 151 -28.63 17.47 -36.40
CA MET A 151 -28.86 16.05 -36.68
C MET A 151 -29.19 15.78 -38.16
N LEU A 152 -29.92 16.68 -38.83
CA LEU A 152 -30.20 16.57 -40.27
C LEU A 152 -28.97 16.86 -41.15
N THR A 153 -28.03 17.68 -40.67
CA THR A 153 -26.75 17.91 -41.35
C THR A 153 -25.92 16.63 -41.37
N ASP A 154 -25.90 15.90 -40.25
CA ASP A 154 -25.15 14.64 -40.10
C ASP A 154 -25.88 13.43 -40.72
N ASN A 155 -27.21 13.43 -40.76
CA ASN A 155 -28.03 12.40 -41.39
C ASN A 155 -29.27 13.01 -42.08
N PRO A 156 -29.18 13.29 -43.40
CA PRO A 156 -30.30 13.87 -44.17
C PRO A 156 -31.54 12.99 -44.24
N ASN A 157 -31.42 11.68 -44.00
CA ASN A 157 -32.54 10.73 -44.02
C ASN A 157 -33.24 10.59 -42.66
N LEU A 158 -32.78 11.32 -41.63
CA LEU A 158 -33.36 11.27 -40.29
C LEU A 158 -34.78 11.83 -40.27
N ILE A 159 -35.73 11.02 -39.78
CA ILE A 159 -37.09 11.48 -39.52
C ILE A 159 -37.12 12.18 -38.15
N TYR A 160 -37.18 13.51 -38.17
CA TYR A 160 -37.39 14.31 -36.97
C TYR A 160 -38.89 14.51 -36.72
N THR A 161 -39.38 14.11 -35.55
CA THR A 161 -40.76 14.34 -35.11
C THR A 161 -40.83 14.95 -33.70
N HIS A 162 -41.99 15.44 -33.29
CA HIS A 162 -42.19 15.92 -31.91
C HIS A 162 -42.52 14.75 -30.98
N CYS A 163 -42.10 14.88 -29.72
CA CYS A 163 -42.45 13.90 -28.69
C CYS A 163 -43.96 13.92 -28.44
N MET A 164 -44.65 12.81 -28.75
CA MET A 164 -46.10 12.71 -28.59
C MET A 164 -46.55 12.94 -27.15
N ALA A 165 -45.78 12.46 -26.16
CA ALA A 165 -46.11 12.69 -24.74
C ALA A 165 -46.09 14.18 -24.38
N HIS A 166 -45.15 14.95 -24.93
CA HIS A 166 -45.08 16.39 -24.73
C HIS A 166 -46.26 17.10 -25.42
N VAL A 167 -46.55 16.74 -26.67
CA VAL A 167 -47.69 17.28 -27.43
C VAL A 167 -49.02 16.99 -26.70
N LEU A 168 -49.21 15.78 -26.20
CA LEU A 168 -50.39 15.41 -25.43
C LEU A 168 -50.51 16.23 -24.14
N ASN A 169 -49.39 16.48 -23.44
CA ASN A 169 -49.40 17.32 -22.26
C ASN A 169 -49.79 18.77 -22.59
N LEU A 170 -49.29 19.32 -23.69
CA LEU A 170 -49.68 20.66 -24.16
C LEU A 170 -51.18 20.72 -24.47
N VAL A 171 -51.70 19.76 -25.26
CA VAL A 171 -53.13 19.69 -25.58
C VAL A 171 -53.98 19.61 -24.32
N LYS A 172 -53.56 18.81 -23.33
CA LYS A 172 -54.25 18.72 -22.04
C LYS A 172 -54.26 20.07 -21.34
N VAL A 173 -53.10 20.73 -21.19
CA VAL A 173 -52.99 22.04 -20.52
C VAL A 173 -53.86 23.08 -21.24
N ASP A 174 -53.72 23.21 -22.56
CA ASP A 174 -54.51 24.15 -23.37
C ASP A 174 -56.01 23.87 -23.24
N SER A 175 -56.43 22.59 -23.20
CA SER A 175 -57.84 22.22 -23.04
C SER A 175 -58.38 22.59 -21.65
N THR A 176 -57.55 22.48 -20.61
CA THR A 176 -57.94 22.79 -19.23
C THR A 176 -57.97 24.29 -18.95
N GLU A 177 -57.09 25.08 -19.57
CA GLU A 177 -57.08 26.54 -19.45
C GLU A 177 -58.30 27.19 -20.11
N ASN A 178 -58.87 26.54 -21.13
CA ASN A 178 -60.08 27.03 -21.81
C ASN A 178 -61.39 26.54 -21.16
N CYS A 179 -61.32 25.81 -20.04
CA CYS A 179 -62.48 25.27 -19.35
C CYS A 179 -62.42 25.60 -17.86
N LEU A 180 -63.18 26.61 -17.42
CA LEU A 180 -63.21 27.08 -16.03
C LEU A 180 -63.48 25.96 -15.01
N LEU A 181 -64.34 25.00 -15.34
CA LEU A 181 -64.62 23.84 -14.48
C LEU A 181 -63.40 22.95 -14.30
N ALA A 182 -62.64 22.72 -15.39
CA ALA A 182 -61.42 21.93 -15.35
C ALA A 182 -60.31 22.68 -14.62
N GLU A 183 -60.15 23.98 -14.89
CA GLU A 183 -59.20 24.86 -14.19
C GLU A 183 -59.43 24.83 -12.68
N ASN A 184 -60.68 25.02 -12.22
CA ASN A 184 -61.03 24.97 -10.80
C ASN A 184 -60.76 23.59 -10.18
N LEU A 185 -61.08 22.51 -10.90
CA LEU A 185 -60.84 21.15 -10.44
C LEU A 185 -59.35 20.86 -10.27
N TYR A 186 -58.53 21.15 -11.30
CA TYR A 186 -57.09 20.91 -11.25
C TYR A 186 -56.39 21.83 -10.25
N GLY A 187 -56.83 23.08 -10.12
CA GLY A 187 -56.35 24.01 -9.09
C GLY A 187 -56.61 23.48 -7.68
N LEU A 188 -57.83 23.00 -7.39
CA LEU A 188 -58.15 22.42 -6.09
C LEU A 188 -57.30 21.18 -5.77
N VAL A 189 -57.08 20.32 -6.77
CA VAL A 189 -56.22 19.13 -6.63
C VAL A 189 -54.77 19.53 -6.36
N GLU A 190 -54.26 20.54 -7.07
CA GLU A 190 -52.90 21.07 -6.87
C GLU A 190 -52.75 21.69 -5.48
N GLU A 191 -53.69 22.54 -5.06
CA GLU A 191 -53.69 23.13 -3.70
C GLU A 191 -53.70 22.06 -2.62
N THR A 192 -54.53 21.02 -2.79
CA THR A 192 -54.58 19.88 -1.86
C THR A 192 -53.25 19.14 -1.82
N ALA A 193 -52.63 18.89 -2.99
CA ALA A 193 -51.34 18.23 -3.08
C ALA A 193 -50.22 19.06 -2.42
N VAL A 194 -50.19 20.37 -2.65
CA VAL A 194 -49.25 21.31 -2.02
C VAL A 194 -49.47 21.39 -0.50
N PHE A 195 -50.73 21.40 -0.05
CA PHE A 195 -51.07 21.39 1.38
C PHE A 195 -50.59 20.10 2.09
N LEU A 196 -50.66 18.96 1.40
CA LEU A 196 -50.14 17.69 1.91
C LEU A 196 -48.62 17.68 1.90
N SER A 197 -47.98 18.09 0.79
CA SER A 197 -46.52 18.05 0.63
C SER A 197 -45.78 18.99 1.58
N ASN A 198 -46.34 20.18 1.85
CA ASN A 198 -45.75 21.14 2.80
C ASN A 198 -45.83 20.66 4.26
N SER A 199 -46.60 19.60 4.55
CA SER A 199 -46.65 19.01 5.89
C SER A 199 -45.79 17.77 5.97
N HIS A 200 -44.60 17.95 6.53
CA HIS A 200 -43.64 16.88 6.81
C HIS A 200 -44.24 15.74 7.66
N LYS A 201 -45.26 16.02 8.47
CA LYS A 201 -46.01 15.02 9.26
C LYS A 201 -46.98 14.18 8.42
N ARG A 202 -47.49 14.72 7.30
CA ARG A 202 -48.46 14.05 6.41
C ARG A 202 -47.80 13.31 5.25
N MET A 203 -46.53 13.61 4.96
CA MET A 203 -45.70 12.94 3.96
C MET A 203 -44.92 11.73 4.49
N ASN A 204 -44.93 11.50 5.81
CA ASN A 204 -44.24 10.38 6.44
C ASN A 204 -45.12 9.12 6.37
N VAL A 205 -45.12 8.48 5.20
CA VAL A 205 -45.67 7.15 4.95
C VAL A 205 -44.53 6.22 4.57
#